data_AF-A0A519LED3-F1
#
_entry.id   AF-A0A519LED3-F1
#
_cell.length_a   1.000
_cell.length_b   1.000
_cell.length_c   1.000
_cell.angle_alpha   90.00
_cell.angle_beta   90.00
_cell.angle_gamma   90.00
#
_symmetry.space_group_name_H-M   'P 1'
#
loop_
_entity.id
_entity.type
_entity.pdbx_description
1 polymer ?
#
loop_
_entity_poly.entity_id
_entity_poly.type
_entity_poly.pdbx_seq_one_letter_code
_entity_poly.pdbx_strand_id
1 'polypeptide(L)' 'LLHPTDFDPKESIPKIVFGKFSEKNGRKMLPVSVEAHHGLMDGFHIAKYLEAFQKELNRE' A
#
# COMPACT_ATOMS: atom_id res chain seq x y z
N LEU A 1 10.63 -4.35 -7.13
CA LEU A 1 11.40 -4.74 -5.93
C LEU A 1 10.39 -5.07 -4.85
N LEU A 2 10.35 -6.34 -4.42
CA LEU A 2 9.52 -6.78 -3.30
C LEU A 2 10.33 -6.65 -2.01
N HIS A 3 9.65 -6.48 -0.89
CA HIS A 3 10.31 -6.49 0.41
C HIS A 3 11.00 -7.85 0.59
N PRO A 4 12.30 -7.92 0.94
CA PRO A 4 12.93 -9.16 1.31
C PRO A 4 12.17 -9.72 2.51
N THR A 5 11.50 -10.85 2.30
CA THR A 5 10.61 -11.44 3.29
C THR A 5 10.89 -12.93 3.32
N ASP A 6 11.01 -13.51 4.52
CA ASP A 6 10.90 -14.96 4.66
C ASP A 6 9.46 -15.36 4.34
N PHE A 7 9.28 -16.39 3.53
CA PHE A 7 7.95 -16.91 3.17
C PHE A 7 7.33 -17.71 4.33
N ASP A 8 7.27 -17.13 5.54
CA ASP A 8 6.57 -17.70 6.68
C ASP A 8 5.05 -17.45 6.52
N PRO A 9 4.23 -18.50 6.39
CA PRO A 9 2.77 -18.35 6.29
C PRO A 9 2.10 -17.77 7.54
N LYS A 10 2.84 -17.59 8.66
CA LYS A 10 2.37 -16.90 9.87
C LYS A 10 2.73 -15.42 9.91
N GLU A 11 3.42 -14.89 8.90
CA GLU A 11 3.80 -13.47 8.87
C GLU A 11 2.58 -12.53 8.91
N SER A 12 2.84 -11.32 9.39
CA SER A 12 1.82 -10.27 9.54
C SER A 12 1.24 -9.87 8.20
N ILE A 13 -0.08 -9.91 8.10
CA ILE A 13 -0.86 -9.50 6.92
C ILE A 13 -1.96 -8.54 7.41
N PRO A 14 -2.16 -7.36 6.76
CA PRO A 14 -1.51 -6.90 5.53
C PRO A 14 -0.11 -6.31 5.75
N LYS A 15 0.74 -6.39 4.72
CA LYS A 15 2.02 -5.66 4.66
C LYS A 15 1.87 -4.48 3.71
N ILE A 16 2.28 -3.31 4.16
CA ILE A 16 2.21 -2.07 3.37
C ILE A 16 3.61 -1.47 3.30
N VAL A 17 4.11 -1.27 2.09
CA VAL A 17 5.46 -0.74 1.83
C VAL A 17 5.35 0.55 1.04
N PHE A 18 6.05 1.57 1.51
CA PHE A 18 6.15 2.87 0.85
C PHE A 18 7.53 3.02 0.22
N GLY A 19 7.57 3.37 -1.06
CA GLY A 19 8.82 3.76 -1.70
C GLY A 19 9.10 5.26 -1.56
N LYS A 20 10.26 5.68 -2.05
CA LYS A 20 10.61 7.10 -2.14
C LYS A 20 9.60 7.82 -3.04
N PHE A 21 9.04 8.94 -2.56
CA PHE A 21 8.17 9.77 -3.37
C PHE A 21 8.96 10.48 -4.48
N SER A 22 8.27 10.83 -5.57
CA SER A 22 8.82 11.61 -6.67
C SER A 22 7.86 12.73 -7.06
N GLU A 23 8.39 13.76 -7.72
CA GLU A 23 7.55 14.82 -8.28
C GLU A 23 7.30 14.56 -9.76
N LYS A 24 6.03 14.62 -10.19
CA LYS A 24 5.61 14.46 -11.58
C LYS A 24 4.49 15.44 -11.87
N ASN A 25 4.68 16.30 -12.86
CA ASN A 25 3.70 17.31 -13.29
C ASN A 25 3.18 18.19 -12.12
N GLY A 26 4.09 18.62 -11.24
CA GLY A 26 3.74 19.43 -10.06
C GLY A 26 2.99 18.69 -8.96
N ARG A 27 2.89 17.36 -9.02
CA ARG A 27 2.30 16.52 -7.98
C ARG A 27 3.35 15.62 -7.35
N LYS A 28 3.26 15.42 -6.03
CA LYS A 28 4.04 14.40 -5.32
C LYS A 28 3.36 13.05 -5.51
N MET A 29 4.10 12.08 -6.03
CA MET A 29 3.66 10.71 -6.27
C MET A 29 4.34 9.80 -5.26
N LEU A 30 3.56 9.08 -4.46
CA LEU A 30 4.05 8.11 -3.49
C LEU A 30 3.75 6.69 -3.99
N PRO A 31 4.76 5.88 -4.34
CA PRO A 31 4.54 4.48 -4.67
C PRO A 31 4.20 3.68 -3.40
N VAL A 32 3.09 2.95 -3.45
CA VAL A 32 2.60 2.09 -2.35
C VAL A 32 2.43 0.67 -2.87
N SER A 33 2.94 -0.32 -2.13
CA SER A 33 2.72 -1.74 -2.37
C SER A 33 1.97 -2.33 -1.18
N VAL A 34 0.92 -3.10 -1.46
CA VAL A 34 0.09 -3.77 -0.46
C VAL A 34 0.10 -5.26 -0.75
N GLU A 35 0.51 -6.05 0.24
CA GLU A 35 0.45 -7.50 0.21
C GLU A 35 -0.60 -7.98 1.23
N ALA A 36 -1.47 -8.87 0.77
CA ALA A 36 -2.65 -9.29 1.52
C ALA A 36 -2.96 -10.76 1.31
N HIS A 37 -3.49 -11.42 2.34
CA HIS A 37 -4.02 -12.77 2.26
C HIS A 37 -5.44 -12.74 1.70
N HIS A 38 -5.66 -13.40 0.57
CA HIS A 38 -6.96 -13.39 -0.11
C HIS A 38 -8.12 -13.98 0.71
N GLY A 39 -7.84 -14.85 1.67
CA GLY A 39 -8.85 -15.35 2.60
C GLY A 39 -9.33 -14.35 3.66
N LEU A 40 -8.62 -13.21 3.82
CA LEU A 40 -8.95 -12.15 4.77
C LEU A 40 -9.43 -10.87 4.09
N MET A 41 -8.91 -10.55 2.91
CA MET A 41 -9.31 -9.37 2.13
C MET A 41 -9.06 -9.57 0.64
N ASP A 42 -9.74 -8.76 -0.16
CA ASP A 42 -9.64 -8.74 -1.62
C ASP A 42 -9.34 -7.33 -2.15
N GLY A 43 -9.36 -7.18 -3.48
CA GLY A 43 -9.10 -5.90 -4.13
C GLY A 43 -10.08 -4.77 -3.74
N PHE A 44 -11.31 -5.10 -3.33
CA PHE A 44 -12.30 -4.09 -2.93
C PHE A 44 -11.90 -3.41 -1.62
N HIS A 45 -11.43 -4.19 -0.64
CA HIS A 45 -10.96 -3.65 0.63
C HIS A 45 -9.70 -2.79 0.45
N ILE A 46 -8.77 -3.24 -0.40
CA ILE A 46 -7.55 -2.50 -0.72
C ILE A 46 -7.89 -1.17 -1.42
N ALA A 47 -8.84 -1.18 -2.37
CA ALA A 47 -9.27 0.04 -3.05
C ALA A 47 -9.86 1.06 -2.06
N LYS A 48 -10.76 0.63 -1.17
CA LYS A 48 -11.33 1.48 -0.11
C LYS A 48 -10.27 2.09 0.80
N TYR A 49 -9.27 1.29 1.20
CA TYR A 49 -8.15 1.78 2.00
C TYR A 49 -7.36 2.86 1.26
N LEU A 50 -6.99 2.63 -0.01
CA LEU A 50 -6.21 3.58 -0.80
C LEU A 50 -6.97 4.88 -1.07
N GLU A 51 -8.29 4.83 -1.29
CA GLU A 51 -9.13 6.02 -1.42
C GLU A 51 -9.15 6.86 -0.14
N ALA A 52 -9.35 6.21 1.01
CA ALA A 52 -9.33 6.88 2.30
C ALA A 52 -7.94 7.47 2.59
N PHE A 53 -6.88 6.71 2.32
CA PHE A 53 -5.50 7.15 2.49
C PHE A 53 -5.18 8.38 1.63
N GLN A 54 -5.55 8.37 0.35
CA GLN A 54 -5.37 9.53 -0.53
C GLN A 54 -6.18 10.75 -0.06
N LYS A 55 -7.38 10.55 0.49
CA LYS A 55 -8.19 11.63 1.04
C LYS A 55 -7.51 12.28 2.24
N GLU A 56 -6.92 11.50 3.15
CA GLU A 56 -6.18 12.05 4.29
C GLU A 56 -4.92 12.79 3.83
N LEU A 57 -4.19 12.28 2.84
CA LEU A 57 -3.02 12.97 2.27
C LEU A 57 -3.36 14.31 1.60
N ASN A 58 -4.59 14.47 1.10
CA ASN A 58 -5.05 15.72 0.48
C ASN A 58 -5.55 16.76 1.49
N ARG A 59 -5.70 16.39 2.77
CA ARG A 59 -6.21 17.29 3.82
C ARG A 59 -5.13 18.18 4.43
N GLU A 60 -3.86 17.89 4.16
CA GLU A 60 -2.69 18.69 4.58
C GLU A 60 -2.24 19.68 3.50
#